data_AF-E3PYC9-F1
#
_entry.id   AF-E3PYC9-F1
#
_cell.length_a   1.000
_cell.length_b   1.000
_cell.length_c   1.000
_cell.angle_alpha   90.00
_cell.angle_beta   90.00
_cell.angle_gamma   90.00
#
_symmetry.space_group_name_H-M   'P 1'
#
loop_
_entity.id
_entity.type
_entity.pdbx_description
1 polymer ?
#
loop_
_entity_poly.entity_id
_entity_poly.type
_entity_poly.pdbx_seq_one_letter_code
_entity_poly.pdbx_strand_id
1 'polypeptide(L)'
;MTDKESQLPSYLQLKTANKCKKLIPEPNGAFLDVKCKECSNNSLIYTHSQTKIACKGCGYVLITPSGGKGLLGENILFRPFVKKRD
;
A
#
# COMPACT_ATOMS: atom_id res chain seq x y z
N MET A 1 3.49 -31.26 -28.30
CA MET A 1 4.13 -31.10 -26.98
C MET A 1 4.82 -29.75 -26.99
N THR A 2 4.04 -28.67 -26.90
CA THR A 2 4.57 -27.31 -26.76
C THR A 2 4.28 -26.88 -25.33
N ASP A 3 5.36 -26.91 -24.57
CA ASP A 3 5.64 -26.37 -23.25
C ASP A 3 4.54 -25.48 -22.66
N LYS A 4 3.95 -25.94 -21.55
CA LYS A 4 3.01 -25.19 -20.70
C LYS A 4 3.57 -23.84 -20.21
N GLU A 5 4.87 -23.62 -20.39
CA GLU A 5 5.60 -22.40 -20.06
C GLU A 5 5.23 -21.22 -20.96
N SER A 6 4.77 -21.46 -22.20
CA SER A 6 4.44 -20.38 -23.15
C SER A 6 3.16 -19.61 -22.80
N GLN A 7 2.35 -20.12 -21.88
CA GLN A 7 1.08 -19.53 -21.45
C GLN A 7 1.25 -18.61 -20.23
N LEU A 8 2.39 -18.65 -19.55
CA LEU A 8 2.65 -17.80 -18.40
C LEU A 8 3.25 -16.47 -18.87
N PRO A 9 2.52 -15.35 -18.68
CA PRO A 9 3.07 -14.04 -19.00
C PRO A 9 4.34 -13.81 -18.17
N SER A 10 5.37 -13.27 -18.80
CA SER A 10 6.61 -12.92 -18.12
C SER A 10 6.35 -11.90 -17.00
N TYR A 11 7.16 -11.93 -15.95
CA TYR A 11 7.05 -11.02 -14.81
C TYR A 11 7.02 -9.53 -15.21
N LEU A 12 7.80 -9.16 -16.22
CA LEU A 12 7.85 -7.79 -16.73
C LEU A 12 6.54 -7.38 -17.40
N GLN A 13 5.89 -8.29 -18.13
CA GLN A 13 4.58 -8.06 -18.74
C GLN A 13 3.50 -7.85 -17.67
N LEU A 14 3.55 -8.61 -16.58
CA LEU A 14 2.60 -8.46 -15.47
C LEU A 14 2.78 -7.11 -14.74
N LYS A 15 4.02 -6.64 -14.57
CA LYS A 15 4.33 -5.41 -13.82
C LYS A 15 3.85 -4.13 -14.52
N THR A 16 3.88 -4.10 -15.85
CA THR A 16 3.49 -2.92 -16.65
C THR A 16 2.01 -2.92 -17.05
N ALA A 17 1.36 -4.08 -17.05
CA ALA A 17 -0.04 -4.19 -17.39
C ALA A 17 -0.96 -3.44 -16.40
N ASN A 18 -2.02 -2.82 -16.92
CA ASN A 18 -3.09 -2.26 -16.12
C ASN A 18 -3.74 -3.34 -15.24
N LYS A 19 -4.11 -2.98 -14.00
CA LYS A 19 -4.65 -3.91 -12.98
C LYS A 19 -5.77 -4.84 -13.48
N CYS A 20 -6.69 -4.34 -14.33
CA CYS A 20 -7.81 -5.13 -14.86
C CYS A 20 -7.45 -5.99 -16.09
N LYS A 21 -6.26 -5.78 -16.69
CA LYS A 21 -5.79 -6.51 -17.88
C LYS A 21 -4.73 -7.58 -17.53
N LYS A 22 -4.39 -7.73 -16.25
CA LYS A 22 -3.50 -8.80 -15.78
C LYS A 22 -4.21 -10.15 -15.88
N LEU A 23 -3.43 -11.22 -16.07
CA LEU A 23 -3.96 -12.60 -16.10
C LEU A 23 -4.75 -12.91 -14.82
N ILE A 24 -4.22 -12.47 -13.68
CA ILE A 24 -4.90 -12.49 -12.39
C ILE A 24 -5.05 -11.03 -11.94
N PRO A 25 -6.28 -10.53 -11.72
CA PRO A 25 -6.50 -9.16 -11.27
C PRO A 25 -6.07 -9.00 -9.82
N GLU A 26 -5.22 -8.01 -9.56
CA GLU A 26 -4.74 -7.67 -8.23
C GLU A 26 -4.87 -6.15 -7.98
N PRO A 27 -5.23 -5.73 -6.75
CA PRO A 27 -5.28 -4.32 -6.41
C PRO A 27 -3.86 -3.73 -6.33
N ASN A 28 -3.71 -2.47 -6.76
CA ASN A 28 -2.44 -1.73 -6.59
C ASN A 28 -2.27 -1.12 -5.19
N GLY A 29 -3.35 -1.10 -4.39
CA GLY A 29 -3.37 -0.51 -3.06
C GLY A 29 -3.00 -1.52 -1.97
N ALA A 30 -2.41 -1.03 -0.88
CA ALA A 30 -2.02 -1.83 0.26
C ALA A 30 -2.33 -1.09 1.57
N PHE A 31 -2.37 -1.83 2.68
CA PHE A 31 -2.37 -1.26 4.01
C PHE A 31 -0.94 -1.10 4.51
N LEU A 32 -0.68 0.01 5.17
CA LEU A 32 0.58 0.37 5.80
C LEU A 32 0.37 0.42 7.31
N ASP A 33 1.34 -0.09 8.05
CA ASP A 33 1.47 0.17 9.48
C ASP A 33 2.39 1.37 9.64
N VAL A 34 1.82 2.49 10.06
CA VAL A 34 2.50 3.78 10.19
C VAL A 34 2.71 4.10 11.66
N LYS A 35 3.96 4.28 12.05
CA LYS A 35 4.38 4.67 13.39
C LYS A 35 4.79 6.14 13.38
N CYS A 36 4.19 6.93 14.25
CA CYS A 36 4.61 8.32 14.46
C CYS A 36 5.87 8.37 15.33
N LYS A 37 6.83 9.24 14.99
CA LYS A 37 8.08 9.38 15.77
C LYS A 37 7.84 10.06 17.13
N GLU A 38 6.87 10.96 17.22
CA GLU A 38 6.55 11.71 18.44
C GLU A 38 5.77 10.87 19.47
N CYS A 39 4.61 10.32 19.06
CA CYS A 39 3.69 9.60 19.96
C CYS A 39 4.06 8.10 20.12
N SER A 40 4.99 7.57 19.32
CA SER A 40 5.31 6.13 19.18
C SER A 40 4.11 5.20 18.93
N ASN A 41 2.92 5.76 18.71
CA ASN A 41 1.71 5.02 18.39
C ASN A 41 1.70 4.56 16.94
N ASN A 42 1.20 3.36 16.74
CA ASN A 42 1.01 2.74 15.43
C ASN A 42 -0.42 2.98 14.93
N SER A 43 -0.57 3.23 13.64
CA SER A 43 -1.85 3.40 12.97
C SER A 43 -1.85 2.65 11.64
N LEU A 44 -2.93 1.92 11.40
CA LEU A 44 -3.17 1.23 10.14
C LEU A 44 -3.78 2.22 9.13
N ILE A 45 -3.08 2.45 8.03
CA ILE A 45 -3.44 3.45 7.01
C ILE A 45 -3.48 2.78 5.63
N TYR A 46 -4.42 3.19 4.77
CA TYR A 46 -4.47 2.72 3.39
C TYR A 46 -3.66 3.63 2.44
N THR A 47 -2.94 3.07 1.47
CA THR A 47 -2.06 3.85 0.57
C THR A 47 -2.80 4.92 -0.25
N HIS A 48 -4.06 4.68 -0.61
CA HIS A 48 -4.92 5.63 -1.37
C HIS A 48 -6.02 6.22 -0.48
N SER A 49 -5.67 6.63 0.74
CA SER A 49 -6.62 7.22 1.68
C SER A 49 -7.27 8.49 1.11
N GLN A 50 -8.60 8.59 1.19
CA GLN A 50 -9.38 9.76 0.74
C GLN A 50 -9.56 10.81 1.84
N THR A 51 -9.37 10.43 3.10
CA THR A 51 -9.49 11.31 4.26
C THR A 51 -8.12 11.65 4.83
N LYS A 52 -7.99 12.82 5.43
CA LYS A 52 -6.84 13.15 6.29
C LYS A 52 -6.89 12.25 7.53
N ILE A 53 -5.77 11.58 7.86
CA ILE A 53 -5.68 10.71 9.03
C ILE A 53 -4.62 11.27 9.98
N ALA A 54 -4.99 11.46 11.24
CA ALA A 54 -4.13 11.99 12.30
C ALA A 54 -3.74 10.90 13.34
N CYS A 55 -2.59 11.03 14.01
CA CYS A 55 -2.21 10.18 15.15
C CYS A 55 -3.26 10.37 16.26
N LYS A 56 -3.79 9.26 16.79
CA LYS A 56 -4.74 9.28 17.92
C LYS A 56 -4.16 9.88 19.21
N GLY A 57 -2.84 9.88 19.36
CA GLY A 57 -2.14 10.40 20.54
C GLY A 57 -1.81 11.89 20.44
N CYS A 58 -1.04 12.30 19.42
CA CYS A 58 -0.55 13.68 19.31
C CYS A 58 -1.33 14.56 18.31
N GLY A 59 -2.31 14.02 17.58
CA GLY A 59 -3.06 14.77 16.58
C GLY A 59 -2.28 15.13 15.30
N TYR A 60 -1.01 14.74 15.20
CA TYR A 60 -0.19 14.98 14.01
C TYR A 60 -0.77 14.29 12.77
N VAL A 61 -0.82 14.99 11.64
CA VAL A 61 -1.36 14.46 10.38
C VAL A 61 -0.37 13.47 9.78
N LEU A 62 -0.77 12.19 9.73
CA LEU A 62 0.07 11.09 9.22
C LEU A 62 0.03 11.02 7.69
N ILE A 63 -1.16 11.19 7.10
CA ILE A 63 -1.35 11.18 5.65
C ILE A 63 -2.35 12.24 5.23
N THR A 64 -2.05 12.91 4.12
CA THR A 64 -2.93 13.85 3.44
C THR A 64 -3.44 13.20 2.14
N PRO A 65 -4.75 13.23 1.87
CA PRO A 65 -5.31 12.62 0.67
C PRO A 65 -4.84 13.36 -0.59
N SER A 66 -4.65 12.60 -1.66
CA SER A 66 -4.33 13.13 -3.00
C SER A 66 -5.17 12.39 -4.04
N GLY A 67 -5.09 12.79 -5.31
CA GLY A 67 -5.76 12.07 -6.41
C GLY A 67 -5.23 10.64 -6.64
N GLY A 68 -4.09 10.28 -6.03
CA GLY A 68 -3.44 8.99 -6.19
C GLY A 68 -3.05 8.39 -4.84
N LYS A 69 -1.75 8.15 -4.64
CA LYS A 69 -1.24 7.73 -3.33
C LYS A 69 -1.24 8.92 -2.38
N GLY A 70 -1.71 8.73 -1.15
CA GLY A 70 -1.71 9.80 -0.16
C GLY A 70 -0.29 10.28 0.16
N LEU A 71 -0.17 11.56 0.49
CA LEU A 71 1.08 12.20 0.87
C LEU A 71 1.35 11.93 2.35
N LEU A 72 2.48 11.28 2.65
CA LEU A 72 2.89 10.97 4.01
C LEU A 72 3.58 12.17 4.66
N GLY A 73 3.37 12.36 5.97
CA GLY A 73 4.08 13.38 6.75
C GLY A 73 5.57 13.06 6.94
N GLU A 74 6.37 14.06 7.28
CA GLU A 74 7.84 13.93 7.39
C GLU A 74 8.29 13.10 8.60
N ASN A 75 7.58 13.20 9.72
CA ASN A 75 7.97 12.60 11.01
C ASN A 75 7.29 11.26 11.29
N ILE A 76 7.31 10.37 10.30
CA ILE A 76 6.72 9.03 10.41
C ILE A 76 7.70 7.94 9.98
N LEU A 77 7.43 6.71 10.44
CA LEU A 77 8.02 5.47 9.95
C LEU A 77 6.88 4.61 9.41
N PHE A 78 7.06 3.93 8.28
CA PHE A 78 6.03 3.06 7.74
C PHE A 78 6.60 1.71 7.31
N ARG A 79 5.77 0.67 7.42
CA ARG A 79 6.04 -0.66 6.88
C ARG A 79 4.80 -1.22 6.20
N PRO A 80 4.93 -2.11 5.21
CA PRO A 80 3.79 -2.85 4.67
C PRO A 80 3.12 -3.64 5.79
N PHE A 81 1.79 -3.56 5.89
CA PHE A 81 1.05 -4.36 6.86
C PHE A 81 0.98 -5.81 6.38
N VAL A 82 1.48 -6.72 7.21
CA VAL A 82 1.38 -8.17 7.01
C VAL A 82 0.47 -8.73 8.08
N LYS A 83 -0.64 -9.36 7.67
CA LYS A 83 -1.48 -10.11 8.59
C LYS A 83 -0.64 -11.28 9.14
N LYS A 84 -0.42 -11.32 10.46
CA LYS A 84 0.13 -12.53 11.09
C LYS A 84 -0.90 -13.65 10.88
N ARG A 85 -0.44 -14.79 10.37
CA ARG A 85 -1.20 -16.03 10.47
C ARG A 85 -1.03 -16.52 11.91
N ASP A 86 -2.14 -16.72 12.61
CA ASP A 86 -2.16 -17.35 13.93
C ASP A 86 -1.73 -18.82 13.83
#